data_AF-A0A4Q3F6Q7-F1
#
_entry.id   AF-A0A4Q3F6Q7-F1
#
_cell.length_a   1.000
_cell.length_b   1.000
_cell.length_c   1.000
_cell.angle_alpha   90.00
_cell.angle_beta   90.00
_cell.angle_gamma   90.00
#
_symmetry.space_group_name_H-M   'P 1'
#
loop_
_entity.id
_entity.type
_entity.pdbx_description
1 polymer ?
#
loop_
_entity_poly.entity_id
_entity_poly.type
_entity_poly.pdbx_seq_one_letter_code
_entity_poly.pdbx_strand_id
1 'polypeptide(L)'
;MTPQDIALIRSNFAQLHRRKIETACLFYERLFTTMPGTRALFKTDIEAQAAKLIETLTVALAMLNDPSGLNALLARLGERHIGYGVRPAHYEAVRGALLWTLETALGDAFTAQARAAWSELY
;
A
#
# COMPACT_ATOMS: atom_id res chain seq x y z
N MET A 1 -6.37 -14.60 6.99
CA MET A 1 -6.77 -13.28 7.50
C MET A 1 -8.14 -13.40 8.15
N THR A 2 -8.29 -12.96 9.39
CA THR A 2 -9.55 -13.05 10.13
C THR A 2 -10.45 -11.81 9.90
N PRO A 3 -11.76 -11.86 10.23
CA PRO A 3 -12.62 -10.68 10.20
C PRO A 3 -12.11 -9.53 11.10
N GLN A 4 -11.45 -9.86 12.21
CA GLN A 4 -10.83 -8.89 13.11
C GLN A 4 -9.65 -8.19 12.43
N ASP A 5 -8.81 -8.92 11.70
CA ASP A 5 -7.68 -8.34 10.96
C ASP A 5 -8.17 -7.40 9.85
N ILE A 6 -9.22 -7.80 9.11
CA ILE A 6 -9.85 -6.96 8.09
C ILE A 6 -10.39 -5.66 8.71
N ALA A 7 -11.07 -5.75 9.86
CA ALA A 7 -11.59 -4.58 10.55
C ALA A 7 -10.46 -3.65 11.04
N LEU A 8 -9.36 -4.23 11.54
CA LEU A 8 -8.19 -3.48 11.99
C LEU A 8 -7.49 -2.75 10.84
N ILE A 9 -7.27 -3.43 9.71
CA ILE A 9 -6.70 -2.84 8.49
C ILE A 9 -7.56 -1.67 8.02
N ARG A 10 -8.88 -1.84 7.94
CA ARG A 10 -9.81 -0.77 7.54
C ARG A 10 -9.79 0.41 8.51
N SER A 11 -9.75 0.15 9.82
CA SER A 11 -9.65 1.18 10.85
C SER A 11 -8.34 1.96 10.74
N ASN A 12 -7.21 1.27 10.60
CA ASN A 12 -5.91 1.91 10.40
C ASN A 12 -5.89 2.76 9.13
N PHE A 13 -6.39 2.24 8.01
CA PHE A 13 -6.44 2.99 6.75
C PHE A 13 -7.35 4.24 6.86
N ALA A 14 -8.49 4.12 7.54
CA ALA A 14 -9.42 5.23 7.74
C ALA A 14 -8.80 6.38 8.57
N GLN A 15 -7.94 6.07 9.55
CA GLN A 15 -7.23 7.07 10.35
C GLN A 15 -6.29 7.95 9.50
N LEU A 16 -5.76 7.39 8.41
CA LEU A 16 -4.87 8.09 7.48
C LEU A 16 -5.63 9.03 6.53
N HIS A 17 -6.96 8.95 6.46
CA HIS A 17 -7.74 9.62 5.42
C HIS A 17 -7.56 11.15 5.39
N ARG A 18 -7.45 11.80 6.56
CA ARG A 18 -7.25 13.27 6.63
C ARG A 18 -5.91 13.73 6.08
N ARG A 19 -4.89 12.87 6.11
CA ARG A 19 -3.51 13.14 5.65
C ARG A 19 -3.09 12.15 4.56
N LYS A 20 -4.05 11.67 3.76
CA LYS A 20 -3.84 10.55 2.84
C LYS A 20 -2.77 10.81 1.79
N ILE A 21 -2.73 12.02 1.23
CA ILE A 21 -1.72 12.41 0.24
C ILE A 21 -0.35 12.51 0.90
N GLU A 22 -0.25 13.21 2.03
CA GLU A 22 0.99 13.31 2.80
C GLU A 22 1.54 11.94 3.20
N THR A 23 0.67 11.03 3.67
CA THR A 23 1.05 9.66 4.05
C THR A 23 1.54 8.86 2.84
N ALA A 24 0.87 9.00 1.69
CA ALA A 24 1.32 8.34 0.46
C ALA A 24 2.61 8.94 -0.10
N CYS A 25 2.85 10.25 0.06
CA CYS A 25 4.13 10.87 -0.27
C CYS A 25 5.25 10.34 0.63
N LEU A 26 5.00 10.18 1.94
CA LEU A 26 5.93 9.58 2.90
C LEU A 26 6.30 8.14 2.49
N PHE A 27 5.33 7.37 1.99
CA PHE A 27 5.58 6.04 1.41
C PHE A 27 6.54 6.10 0.21
N TYR A 28 6.34 7.01 -0.74
CA TYR A 28 7.22 7.15 -1.89
C TYR A 28 8.62 7.63 -1.51
N GLU A 29 8.72 8.58 -0.59
CA GLU A 29 10.01 9.03 -0.03
C GLU A 29 10.77 7.85 0.57
N ARG A 30 10.09 7.03 1.38
CA ARG A 30 10.69 5.84 1.97
C ARG A 30 11.14 4.84 0.92
N LEU A 31 10.29 4.53 -0.06
CA LEU A 31 10.59 3.60 -1.15
C LEU A 31 11.81 4.06 -1.97
N PHE A 32 11.89 5.34 -2.30
CA PHE A 32 13.01 5.88 -3.09
C PHE A 32 14.29 5.99 -2.27
N THR A 33 14.18 6.13 -0.95
CA THR A 33 15.36 6.08 -0.07
C THR A 33 15.90 4.66 0.07
N THR A 34 15.02 3.66 0.22
CA THR A 34 15.44 2.26 0.42
C THR A 34 15.81 1.55 -0.86
N MET A 35 15.20 1.92 -2.00
CA MET A 35 15.51 1.38 -3.31
C MET A 35 15.50 2.48 -4.39
N PRO A 36 16.55 3.31 -4.48
CA PRO A 36 16.59 4.49 -5.36
C PRO A 36 16.28 4.22 -6.83
N GLY A 37 16.67 3.04 -7.35
CA GLY A 37 16.38 2.64 -8.72
C GLY A 37 14.88 2.58 -9.07
N THR A 38 14.00 2.44 -8.09
CA THR A 38 12.54 2.41 -8.31
C THR A 38 11.98 3.76 -8.75
N ARG A 39 12.62 4.89 -8.41
CA ARG A 39 12.14 6.23 -8.79
C ARG A 39 11.95 6.38 -10.30
N ALA A 40 12.82 5.74 -11.07
CA ALA A 40 12.80 5.78 -12.53
C ALA A 40 11.55 5.11 -13.15
N LEU A 41 10.87 4.22 -12.41
CA LEU A 41 9.64 3.55 -12.84
C LEU A 41 8.43 4.48 -12.77
N PHE A 42 8.48 5.52 -11.93
CA PHE A 42 7.40 6.48 -11.75
C PHE A 42 7.61 7.69 -12.66
N LYS A 43 6.85 7.75 -13.77
CA LYS A 43 6.98 8.80 -14.79
C LYS A 43 6.16 10.05 -14.52
N THR A 44 5.16 9.95 -13.65
CA THR A 44 4.29 11.08 -13.29
C THR A 44 4.83 11.82 -12.08
N ASP A 45 4.23 12.98 -11.83
CA ASP A 45 4.34 13.65 -10.54
C ASP A 45 3.98 12.70 -9.39
N ILE A 46 4.69 12.84 -8.26
CA ILE A 46 4.58 11.93 -7.12
C ILE A 46 3.30 12.17 -6.33
N GLU A 47 2.80 13.41 -6.22
CA GLU A 47 1.52 13.67 -5.56
C GLU A 47 0.36 13.09 -6.37
N ALA A 48 0.39 13.25 -7.69
CA ALA A 48 -0.59 12.61 -8.57
C ALA A 48 -0.54 11.08 -8.47
N GLN A 49 0.66 10.51 -8.33
CA GLN A 49 0.85 9.08 -8.14
C GLN A 49 0.42 8.61 -6.73
N ALA A 50 0.60 9.45 -5.70
CA ALA A 50 0.10 9.24 -4.35
C ALA A 50 -1.43 9.19 -4.31
N ALA A 51 -2.11 10.10 -5.00
CA ALA A 51 -3.57 10.06 -5.13
C ALA A 51 -4.05 8.73 -5.74
N LYS A 52 -3.44 8.30 -6.86
CA LYS A 52 -3.76 7.02 -7.52
C LYS A 52 -3.53 5.80 -6.63
N LEU A 53 -2.46 5.81 -5.84
CA LEU A 53 -2.18 4.74 -4.88
C LEU A 53 -3.30 4.66 -3.84
N ILE A 54 -3.68 5.79 -3.25
CA ILE A 54 -4.75 5.82 -2.25
C ILE A 54 -6.08 5.37 -2.83
N GLU A 55 -6.44 5.78 -4.03
CA GLU A 55 -7.66 5.32 -4.72
C GLU A 55 -7.65 3.80 -4.92
N THR A 56 -6.53 3.27 -5.42
CA THR A 56 -6.38 1.83 -5.67
C THR A 56 -6.46 1.03 -4.37
N LEU A 57 -5.80 1.48 -3.30
CA LEU A 57 -5.88 0.85 -1.98
C LEU A 57 -7.30 0.93 -1.40
N THR A 58 -7.99 2.06 -1.57
CA THR A 58 -9.38 2.22 -1.12
C THR A 58 -10.28 1.17 -1.76
N VAL A 59 -10.17 0.97 -3.08
CA VAL A 59 -10.93 -0.04 -3.80
C VAL A 59 -10.56 -1.45 -3.33
N ALA A 60 -9.26 -1.78 -3.26
CA ALA A 60 -8.82 -3.11 -2.83
C ALA A 60 -9.29 -3.45 -1.41
N LEU A 61 -9.21 -2.50 -0.48
CA LEU A 61 -9.64 -2.67 0.92
C LEU A 61 -11.15 -2.82 1.07
N ALA A 62 -11.93 -2.19 0.20
CA ALA A 62 -13.37 -2.39 0.12
C ALA A 62 -13.71 -3.84 -0.30
N MET A 63 -12.86 -4.45 -1.13
CA MET A 63 -13.05 -5.79 -1.68
C MET A 63 -12.47 -6.94 -0.82
N LEU A 64 -11.95 -6.67 0.39
CA LEU A 64 -11.38 -7.74 1.24
C LEU A 64 -12.36 -8.86 1.61
N ASN A 65 -13.67 -8.60 1.54
CA ASN A 65 -14.71 -9.60 1.75
C ASN A 65 -15.21 -10.27 0.45
N ASP A 66 -14.65 -9.91 -0.70
CA ASP A 66 -14.93 -10.46 -2.04
C ASP A 66 -13.62 -10.96 -2.69
N PRO A 67 -13.18 -12.18 -2.36
CA PRO A 67 -11.92 -12.71 -2.88
C PRO A 67 -11.89 -12.80 -4.41
N SER A 68 -13.01 -13.14 -5.04
CA SER A 68 -13.10 -13.29 -6.50
C SER A 68 -12.92 -11.94 -7.21
N GLY A 69 -13.63 -10.91 -6.74
CA GLY A 69 -13.48 -9.56 -7.27
C GLY A 69 -12.08 -8.98 -7.01
N LEU A 70 -11.54 -9.17 -5.80
CA LEU A 70 -10.20 -8.71 -5.45
C LEU A 70 -9.14 -9.37 -6.34
N ASN A 71 -9.23 -10.68 -6.57
CA ASN A 71 -8.31 -11.39 -7.46
C ASN A 71 -8.37 -10.86 -8.90
N ALA A 72 -9.57 -10.59 -9.42
CA ALA A 72 -9.72 -10.02 -10.76
C ALA A 72 -9.12 -8.60 -10.86
N LEU A 73 -9.28 -7.77 -9.84
CA LEU A 73 -8.66 -6.45 -9.76
C LEU A 73 -7.13 -6.55 -9.72
N LEU A 74 -6.59 -7.42 -8.85
CA LEU A 74 -5.14 -7.62 -8.69
C LEU A 74 -4.49 -8.18 -9.94
N ALA A 75 -5.14 -9.11 -10.66
CA ALA A 75 -4.64 -9.63 -11.93
C ALA A 75 -4.45 -8.51 -12.98
N ARG A 76 -5.49 -7.67 -13.17
CA ARG A 76 -5.43 -6.53 -14.08
C ARG A 76 -4.40 -5.48 -13.66
N LEU A 77 -4.21 -5.29 -12.36
CA LEU A 77 -3.14 -4.43 -11.84
C LEU A 77 -1.77 -5.04 -12.17
N GLY A 78 -1.56 -6.32 -11.90
CA GLY A 78 -0.30 -7.03 -12.14
C GLY A 78 0.14 -6.95 -13.61
N GLU A 79 -0.77 -7.18 -14.56
CA GLU A 79 -0.50 -7.05 -16.00
C GLU A 79 0.05 -5.66 -16.36
N ARG A 80 -0.53 -4.59 -15.80
CA ARG A 80 -0.02 -3.23 -16.00
C ARG A 80 1.36 -3.02 -15.37
N HIS A 81 1.60 -3.59 -14.18
CA HIS A 81 2.89 -3.47 -13.49
C HIS A 81 4.02 -4.17 -14.25
N ILE A 82 3.73 -5.28 -14.95
CA ILE A 82 4.68 -5.89 -15.90
C ILE A 82 5.05 -4.89 -16.99
N GLY A 83 4.05 -4.23 -17.60
CA GLY A 83 4.27 -3.17 -18.60
C GLY A 83 5.07 -1.98 -18.10
N TYR A 84 5.03 -1.69 -16.79
CA TYR A 84 5.83 -0.64 -16.14
C TYR A 84 7.27 -1.07 -15.84
N GLY A 85 7.62 -2.34 -16.06
CA GLY A 85 8.94 -2.89 -15.74
C GLY A 85 9.14 -3.24 -14.27
N VAL A 86 8.05 -3.46 -13.52
CA VAL A 86 8.11 -3.91 -12.13
C VAL A 86 8.61 -5.36 -12.08
N ARG A 87 9.46 -5.65 -11.10
CA ARG A 87 10.10 -6.96 -10.90
C ARG A 87 9.78 -7.48 -9.51
N PRO A 88 9.88 -8.81 -9.27
CA PRO A 88 9.65 -9.39 -7.95
C PRO A 88 10.44 -8.70 -6.82
N ALA A 89 11.70 -8.33 -7.08
CA ALA A 89 12.53 -7.62 -6.10
C ALA A 89 11.97 -6.27 -5.63
N HIS A 90 11.11 -5.60 -6.44
CA HIS A 90 10.49 -4.34 -6.05
C HIS A 90 9.39 -4.54 -5.00
N TYR A 91 8.76 -5.71 -4.94
CA TYR A 91 7.67 -5.97 -3.99
C TYR A 91 8.19 -5.96 -2.55
N GLU A 92 9.35 -6.52 -2.26
CA GLU A 92 9.89 -6.47 -0.90
C GLU A 92 10.21 -5.03 -0.46
N ALA A 93 10.73 -4.20 -1.36
CA ALA A 93 10.97 -2.78 -1.09
C ALA A 93 9.66 -2.01 -0.83
N VAL A 94 8.62 -2.29 -1.62
CA VAL A 94 7.27 -1.73 -1.44
C VAL A 94 6.67 -2.17 -0.11
N ARG A 95 6.76 -3.45 0.24
CA ARG A 95 6.30 -4.01 1.52
C ARG A 95 6.94 -3.29 2.70
N GLY A 96 8.27 -3.17 2.67
CA GLY A 96 9.02 -2.48 3.71
C GLY A 96 8.64 -1.00 3.83
N ALA A 97 8.50 -0.30 2.70
CA ALA A 97 8.06 1.10 2.69
C ALA A 97 6.63 1.26 3.22
N LEU A 98 5.70 0.39 2.85
CA LEU A 98 4.32 0.40 3.32
C LEU A 98 4.24 0.22 4.84
N LEU A 99 4.86 -0.85 5.37
CA LEU A 99 4.81 -1.13 6.80
C LEU A 99 5.48 -0.03 7.63
N TRP A 100 6.61 0.51 7.16
CA TRP A 100 7.27 1.64 7.82
C TRP A 100 6.42 2.92 7.79
N THR A 101 5.69 3.16 6.70
CA THR A 101 4.80 4.32 6.57
C THR A 101 3.63 4.20 7.53
N LEU A 102 3.01 3.03 7.63
CA LEU A 102 1.94 2.76 8.58
C LEU A 102 2.40 2.96 10.02
N GLU A 103 3.56 2.41 10.37
CA GLU A 103 4.18 2.57 11.69
C GLU A 103 4.44 4.05 12.02
N THR A 104 5.02 4.80 11.07
CA THR A 104 5.33 6.22 11.25
C THR A 104 4.07 7.09 11.37
N ALA A 105 3.04 6.81 10.57
CA ALA A 105 1.85 7.64 10.49
C ALA A 105 0.84 7.35 11.62
N LEU A 106 0.79 6.13 12.12
CA LEU A 106 -0.18 5.70 13.14
C LEU A 106 0.43 5.64 14.56
N GLY A 107 1.75 5.57 14.69
CA GLY A 107 2.42 5.47 15.99
C GLY A 107 1.88 4.29 16.82
N ASP A 108 1.49 4.56 18.06
CA ASP A 108 0.97 3.55 19.00
C ASP A 108 -0.28 2.81 18.49
N ALA A 109 -1.03 3.39 17.53
CA ALA A 109 -2.17 2.73 16.92
C ALA A 109 -1.77 1.61 15.93
N PHE A 110 -0.51 1.53 15.52
CA PHE A 110 0.04 0.43 14.73
C PHE A 110 0.60 -0.68 15.62
N THR A 111 -0.32 -1.36 16.31
CA THR A 111 0.02 -2.45 17.23
C THR A 111 0.71 -3.63 16.53
N ALA A 112 1.28 -4.54 17.31
CA ALA A 112 1.87 -5.78 16.77
C ALA A 112 0.86 -6.60 15.95
N GLN A 113 -0.42 -6.63 16.36
CA GLN A 113 -1.49 -7.27 15.60
C GLN A 113 -1.74 -6.55 14.27
N ALA A 114 -1.78 -5.22 14.27
CA ALA A 114 -1.93 -4.44 13.04
C ALA A 114 -0.77 -4.72 12.08
N ARG A 115 0.47 -4.72 12.57
CA ARG A 115 1.64 -5.04 11.75
C ARG A 115 1.56 -6.44 11.15
N ALA A 116 1.12 -7.44 11.91
CA ALA A 116 0.93 -8.81 11.42
C ALA A 116 -0.17 -8.88 10.36
N ALA A 117 -1.33 -8.25 10.60
CA ALA A 117 -2.45 -8.21 9.66
C ALA A 117 -2.07 -7.54 8.33
N TRP A 118 -1.40 -6.37 8.37
CA TRP A 118 -0.91 -5.70 7.17
C TRP A 118 0.20 -6.47 6.45
N SER A 119 1.00 -7.23 7.21
CA SER A 119 2.03 -8.11 6.64
C SER A 119 1.45 -9.33 5.96
N GLU A 120 0.32 -9.86 6.43
CA GLU A 120 -0.41 -10.98 5.82
C GLU A 120 -1.23 -10.52 4.61
N LEU A 121 -1.77 -9.29 4.64
CA LEU A 121 -2.50 -8.71 3.52
C LEU A 121 -1.59 -8.48 2.29
N TYR A 122 -0.32 -8.11 2.51
CA TYR A 122 0.65 -7.84 1.45
C TYR A 122 1.21 -9.12 0.83
#